data_AF-A0A1I5TEK8-F1
#
_entry.id   AF-A0A1I5TEK8-F1
#
_cell.length_a   1.000
_cell.length_b   1.000
_cell.length_c   1.000
_cell.angle_alpha   90.00
_cell.angle_beta   90.00
_cell.angle_gamma   90.00
#
_symmetry.space_group_name_H-M   'P 1'
#
loop_
_entity.id
_entity.type
_entity.pdbx_description
1 polymer ?
#
loop_
_entity_poly.entity_id
_entity_poly.type
_entity_poly.pdbx_seq_one_letter_code
_entity_poly.pdbx_strand_id
1 'polypeptide(L)'
;MLLALAIACIFFIGYLSQTTGLCMVRGVKQAKAGNPFFLLAIMTSGTFAWVLIVSGHYFADMAPRSGFYATIYSFAGGLLFGLGASANGGCGVSTVSRFARGELPMFMTILGWIVAWLALEPLIPQATAPESIHLSGSIRYGILTALSLVVLCCLFFAKPERRKLWFSLLGIGLLGGLVFLYEPHWTPSGLLRSMSLSFWHSDNEKWPEATRFMLVAVLMLGMFVAAKLTGSFLLRSIALGSAAKHFAAGCLMGVGAVMAKGGNDTQLLVAMPSLSLNGFVAVASMVLGIFVGLKVLERR
;
A
#
# COMPACT_ATOMS: atom_id res chain seq x y z
N MET A 1 -15.88 11.00 -17.86
CA MET A 1 -15.78 9.54 -18.08
C MET A 1 -14.67 8.88 -17.24
N LEU A 2 -13.42 9.36 -17.29
CA LEU A 2 -12.30 8.77 -16.54
C LEU A 2 -12.50 8.78 -15.02
N LEU A 3 -13.02 9.87 -14.44
CA LEU A 3 -13.35 9.94 -13.01
C LEU A 3 -14.37 8.87 -12.58
N ALA A 4 -15.44 8.66 -13.35
CA ALA A 4 -16.44 7.64 -13.03
C ALA A 4 -15.85 6.23 -13.05
N LEU A 5 -14.96 5.94 -14.02
CA LEU A 5 -14.21 4.68 -14.07
C LEU A 5 -13.26 4.55 -12.89
N ALA A 6 -12.56 5.61 -12.50
CA ALA A 6 -11.66 5.62 -11.34
C ALA A 6 -12.44 5.38 -10.03
N ILE A 7 -13.62 5.98 -9.87
CA ILE A 7 -14.53 5.76 -8.74
C ILE A 7 -15.00 4.30 -8.69
N ALA A 8 -15.40 3.72 -9.83
CA ALA A 8 -15.77 2.32 -9.89
C ALA A 8 -14.57 1.40 -9.55
N CYS A 9 -13.40 1.66 -10.12
CA CYS A 9 -12.19 0.88 -9.87
C CYS A 9 -11.76 0.94 -8.40
N ILE A 10 -11.74 2.13 -7.78
CA ILE A 10 -11.33 2.29 -6.38
C ILE A 10 -12.31 1.60 -5.42
N PHE A 11 -13.62 1.63 -5.74
CA PHE A 11 -14.63 0.86 -5.00
C PHE A 11 -14.32 -0.65 -5.05
N PHE A 12 -14.07 -1.19 -6.24
CA PHE A 12 -13.73 -2.61 -6.40
C PHE A 12 -12.37 -2.98 -5.78
N ILE A 13 -11.38 -2.09 -5.80
CA ILE A 13 -10.12 -2.28 -5.07
C ILE A 13 -10.40 -2.43 -3.57
N GLY A 14 -11.26 -1.57 -3.00
CA GLY A 14 -11.68 -1.67 -1.60
C GLY A 14 -12.37 -2.99 -1.31
N TYR A 15 -13.33 -3.36 -2.15
CA TYR A 15 -14.08 -4.61 -2.05
C TYR A 15 -13.16 -5.84 -2.10
N LEU A 16 -12.24 -5.90 -3.07
CA LEU A 16 -11.28 -6.99 -3.23
C LEU A 16 -10.26 -7.04 -2.08
N SER A 17 -9.77 -5.88 -1.64
CA SER A 17 -8.83 -5.80 -0.50
C SER A 17 -9.45 -6.37 0.78
N GLN A 18 -10.74 -6.10 0.99
CA GLN A 18 -11.50 -6.61 2.12
C GLN A 18 -11.75 -8.12 2.01
N THR A 19 -12.27 -8.60 0.87
CA THR A 19 -12.65 -10.01 0.68
C THR A 19 -11.46 -10.96 0.62
N THR A 20 -10.33 -10.53 0.07
CA THR A 20 -9.08 -11.30 0.08
C THR A 20 -8.38 -11.29 1.44
N GLY A 21 -8.74 -10.34 2.32
CA GLY A 21 -8.07 -10.12 3.60
C GLY A 21 -6.61 -9.71 3.41
N LEU A 22 -6.35 -8.77 2.51
CA LEU A 22 -5.01 -8.29 2.15
C LEU A 22 -4.27 -7.80 3.39
N CYS A 23 -3.23 -8.54 3.79
CA CYS A 23 -2.43 -8.19 4.95
C CYS A 23 -1.02 -8.76 4.84
N MET A 24 -0.03 -7.88 4.75
CA MET A 24 1.37 -8.28 4.67
C MET A 24 1.82 -9.02 5.94
N VAL A 25 1.32 -8.62 7.12
CA VAL A 25 1.62 -9.30 8.39
C VAL A 25 1.14 -10.76 8.38
N ARG A 26 -0.07 -11.01 7.87
CA ARG A 26 -0.58 -12.37 7.67
C ARG A 26 0.27 -13.14 6.66
N GLY A 27 0.68 -12.50 5.56
CA GLY A 27 1.59 -13.08 4.57
C GLY A 27 2.90 -13.56 5.19
N VAL A 28 3.55 -12.72 6.00
CA VAL A 28 4.81 -13.08 6.69
C VAL A 28 4.60 -14.19 7.72
N LYS A 29 3.49 -14.18 8.48
CA LYS A 29 3.14 -15.28 9.39
C LYS A 29 3.01 -16.62 8.66
N GLN A 30 2.31 -16.65 7.53
CA GLN A 30 2.16 -17.87 6.72
C GLN A 30 3.49 -18.31 6.09
N ALA A 31 4.30 -17.36 5.63
CA ALA A 31 5.63 -17.66 5.10
C ALA A 31 6.54 -18.30 6.16
N LYS A 32 6.53 -17.78 7.39
CA LYS A 32 7.26 -18.36 8.53
C LYS A 32 6.77 -19.77 8.88
N ALA A 33 5.48 -20.05 8.70
CA ALA A 33 4.90 -21.37 8.86
C ALA A 33 5.14 -22.33 7.67
N GLY A 34 5.97 -21.95 6.69
CA GLY A 34 6.33 -22.78 5.53
C GLY A 34 5.46 -22.57 4.29
N ASN A 35 4.51 -21.64 4.29
CA ASN A 35 3.65 -21.34 3.15
C ASN A 35 3.77 -19.88 2.70
N PRO A 36 4.79 -19.52 1.88
CA PRO A 36 5.03 -18.15 1.44
C PRO A 36 4.08 -17.69 0.33
N PHE A 37 3.18 -18.56 -0.14
CA PHE A 37 2.36 -18.32 -1.33
C PHE A 37 1.54 -17.03 -1.25
N PHE A 38 0.95 -16.74 -0.09
CA PHE A 38 0.15 -15.53 0.10
C PHE A 38 1.03 -14.26 0.10
N LEU A 39 2.22 -14.31 0.68
CA LEU A 39 3.15 -13.18 0.67
C LEU A 39 3.64 -12.88 -0.75
N LEU A 40 4.00 -13.92 -1.51
CA LEU A 40 4.39 -13.78 -2.91
C LEU A 40 3.27 -13.12 -3.73
N ALA A 41 2.03 -13.54 -3.52
CA ALA A 41 0.85 -12.96 -4.15
C ALA A 41 0.73 -11.44 -3.92
N ILE A 42 0.99 -11.02 -2.68
CA ILE A 42 0.96 -9.61 -2.27
C ILE A 42 2.12 -8.84 -2.95
N MET A 43 3.32 -9.41 -2.94
CA MET A 43 4.49 -8.78 -3.56
C MET A 43 4.32 -8.60 -5.07
N THR A 44 3.60 -9.52 -5.73
CA THR A 44 3.33 -9.46 -7.17
C THR A 44 2.02 -8.74 -7.51
N SER A 45 1.28 -8.19 -6.54
CA SER A 45 -0.06 -7.65 -6.80
C SER A 45 -0.08 -6.49 -7.79
N GLY A 46 0.95 -5.64 -7.76
CA GLY A 46 1.08 -4.48 -8.66
C GLY A 46 1.57 -4.81 -10.08
N THR A 47 1.95 -6.06 -10.36
CA THR A 47 2.63 -6.44 -11.62
C THR A 47 1.81 -6.13 -12.86
N PHE A 48 0.47 -6.04 -12.77
CA PHE A 48 -0.39 -5.76 -13.93
C PHE A 48 -0.81 -4.29 -14.06
N ALA A 49 -0.39 -3.41 -13.14
CA ALA A 49 -0.75 -1.99 -13.19
C ALA A 49 -0.24 -1.31 -14.48
N TRP A 50 0.90 -1.77 -15.02
CA TRP A 50 1.50 -1.19 -16.23
C TRP A 50 0.64 -1.37 -17.48
N VAL A 51 -0.22 -2.39 -17.54
CA VAL A 51 -1.08 -2.67 -18.71
C VAL A 51 -2.01 -1.49 -18.99
N LEU A 52 -2.59 -0.91 -17.94
CA LEU A 52 -3.42 0.28 -18.11
C LEU A 52 -2.56 1.53 -18.25
N ILE A 53 -1.43 1.63 -17.54
CA ILE A 53 -0.54 2.80 -17.66
C ILE A 53 0.01 2.95 -19.09
N VAL A 54 0.40 1.86 -19.76
CA VAL A 54 0.87 1.89 -21.15
C VAL A 54 -0.24 2.30 -22.10
N SER A 55 -1.48 1.85 -21.86
CA SER A 55 -2.63 2.29 -22.65
C SER A 55 -2.85 3.80 -22.50
N GLY A 56 -2.73 4.36 -21.30
CA GLY A 56 -2.80 5.81 -21.09
C GLY A 56 -1.67 6.59 -21.79
N HIS A 57 -0.48 6.00 -21.91
CA HIS A 57 0.61 6.62 -22.68
C HIS A 57 0.28 6.70 -24.17
N TYR A 58 -0.22 5.61 -24.77
CA TYR A 58 -0.54 5.58 -26.21
C TYR A 58 -1.83 6.33 -26.58
N PHE A 59 -2.83 6.36 -25.70
CA PHE A 59 -4.15 6.93 -26.00
C PHE A 59 -4.37 8.34 -25.42
N ALA A 60 -3.54 8.79 -24.47
CA ALA A 60 -3.72 10.07 -23.78
C ALA A 60 -2.40 10.84 -23.56
N ASP A 61 -1.31 10.47 -24.24
CA ASP A 61 0.02 11.09 -24.17
C ASP A 61 0.54 11.31 -22.73
N MET A 62 0.11 10.46 -21.79
CA MET A 62 0.55 10.55 -20.41
C MET A 62 1.97 10.03 -20.24
N ALA A 63 2.86 10.81 -19.63
CA ALA A 63 4.24 10.40 -19.41
C ALA A 63 4.33 9.28 -18.34
N PRO A 64 5.06 8.19 -18.60
CA PRO A 64 5.21 7.11 -17.63
C PRO A 64 6.09 7.55 -16.46
N ARG A 65 5.59 7.36 -15.22
CA ARG A 65 6.31 7.74 -14.00
C ARG A 65 7.65 7.01 -13.88
N SER A 66 8.70 7.74 -13.53
CA SER A 66 10.02 7.17 -13.29
C SER A 66 10.10 6.39 -11.97
N GLY A 67 10.92 5.35 -11.98
CA GLY A 67 11.39 4.72 -10.75
C GLY A 67 12.42 5.59 -10.04
N PHE A 68 12.74 5.27 -8.80
CA PHE A 68 13.70 5.99 -7.98
C PHE A 68 14.73 5.03 -7.40
N TYR A 69 15.99 5.46 -7.28
CA TYR A 69 17.02 4.70 -6.59
C TYR A 69 16.68 4.53 -5.10
N ALA A 70 17.14 3.42 -4.51
CA ALA A 70 16.96 3.17 -3.10
C ALA A 70 17.92 4.03 -2.27
N THR A 71 17.46 4.48 -1.10
CA THR A 71 18.27 5.20 -0.13
C THR A 71 18.25 4.45 1.21
N ILE A 72 19.11 4.88 2.14
CA ILE A 72 19.08 4.36 3.50
C ILE A 72 17.73 4.59 4.19
N TYR A 73 17.03 5.69 3.83
CA TYR A 73 15.70 6.00 4.34
C TYR A 73 14.64 5.03 3.83
N SER A 74 14.77 4.51 2.60
CA SER A 74 13.92 3.43 2.07
C SER A 74 14.02 2.18 2.93
N PHE A 75 15.25 1.78 3.25
CA PHE A 75 15.52 0.59 4.05
C PHE A 75 15.04 0.77 5.49
N ALA A 76 15.53 1.82 6.18
CA ALA A 76 15.19 2.09 7.58
C ALA A 76 13.69 2.38 7.75
N GLY A 77 13.09 3.13 6.82
CA GLY A 77 11.67 3.44 6.83
C GLY A 77 10.80 2.20 6.66
N GLY A 78 11.12 1.34 5.69
CA GLY A 78 10.42 0.07 5.54
C GLY A 78 10.57 -0.84 6.75
N LEU A 79 11.77 -0.92 7.35
CA LEU A 79 12.00 -1.72 8.56
C LEU A 79 11.14 -1.24 9.74
N LEU A 80 11.13 0.07 10.02
CA LEU A 80 10.30 0.67 11.08
C LEU A 80 8.82 0.48 10.81
N PHE A 81 8.38 0.67 9.56
CA PHE A 81 6.99 0.42 9.15
C PHE A 81 6.61 -1.04 9.43
N GLY A 82 7.49 -1.98 9.09
CA GLY A 82 7.26 -3.41 9.31
C GLY A 82 7.18 -3.78 10.80
N LEU A 83 8.05 -3.22 11.63
CA LEU A 83 8.01 -3.38 13.09
C LEU A 83 6.70 -2.85 13.66
N GLY A 84 6.29 -1.64 13.28
CA GLY A 84 5.00 -1.05 13.67
C GLY A 84 3.80 -1.89 13.21
N ALA A 85 3.83 -2.38 11.97
CA ALA A 85 2.79 -3.24 11.44
C ALA A 85 2.66 -4.56 12.21
N SER A 86 3.78 -5.15 12.64
CA SER A 86 3.78 -6.36 13.48
C SER A 86 3.16 -6.11 14.86
N ALA A 87 3.48 -4.97 15.49
CA ALA A 87 2.95 -4.57 16.80
C ALA A 87 1.44 -4.25 16.74
N ASN A 88 1.00 -3.66 15.63
CA ASN A 88 -0.41 -3.39 15.33
C ASN A 88 -1.20 -4.67 14.99
N GLY A 89 -0.51 -5.71 14.49
CA GLY A 89 -1.14 -6.91 13.95
C GLY A 89 -1.78 -6.70 12.57
N GLY A 90 -1.37 -5.66 11.84
CA GLY A 90 -1.86 -5.32 10.51
C GLY A 90 -1.00 -4.25 9.84
N CYS A 91 -0.83 -4.35 8.52
CA CYS A 91 -0.22 -3.30 7.70
C CYS A 91 -1.25 -2.20 7.37
N GLY A 92 -0.84 -1.09 6.76
CA GLY A 92 -1.71 0.07 6.49
C GLY A 92 -3.04 -0.28 5.83
N VAL A 93 -3.03 -1.03 4.72
CA VAL A 93 -4.27 -1.49 4.06
C VAL A 93 -5.13 -2.35 4.99
N SER A 94 -4.50 -3.25 5.75
CA SER A 94 -5.22 -4.10 6.70
C SER A 94 -5.81 -3.28 7.85
N THR A 95 -5.12 -2.26 8.35
CA THR A 95 -5.62 -1.34 9.38
C THR A 95 -6.88 -0.63 8.92
N VAL A 96 -6.88 -0.07 7.71
CA VAL A 96 -8.06 0.59 7.13
C VAL A 96 -9.21 -0.43 6.92
N SER A 97 -8.91 -1.61 6.40
CA SER A 97 -9.91 -2.67 6.20
C SER A 97 -10.55 -3.17 7.51
N ARG A 98 -9.75 -3.32 8.57
CA ARG A 98 -10.20 -3.72 9.91
C ARG A 98 -11.05 -2.63 10.56
N PHE A 99 -10.65 -1.38 10.39
CA PHE A 99 -11.47 -0.24 10.80
C PHE A 99 -12.84 -0.25 10.09
N ALA A 100 -12.87 -0.47 8.77
CA ALA A 100 -14.10 -0.60 7.99
C ALA A 100 -14.98 -1.80 8.42
N ARG A 101 -14.40 -2.85 9.01
CA ARG A 101 -15.15 -3.97 9.63
C ARG A 101 -15.75 -3.66 11.01
N GLY A 102 -15.45 -2.51 11.60
CA GLY A 102 -15.91 -2.14 12.94
C GLY A 102 -14.89 -2.38 14.06
N GLU A 103 -13.62 -2.68 13.73
CA GLU A 103 -12.57 -2.79 14.75
C GLU A 103 -12.05 -1.39 15.16
N LEU A 104 -12.76 -0.75 16.10
CA LEU A 104 -12.46 0.62 16.53
C LEU A 104 -11.04 0.85 17.07
N PRO A 105 -10.32 -0.12 17.69
CA PRO A 105 -8.93 0.10 18.08
C PRO A 105 -8.00 0.51 16.92
N MET A 106 -8.31 0.13 15.68
CA MET A 106 -7.55 0.54 14.49
C MET A 106 -7.59 2.05 14.25
N PHE A 107 -8.62 2.74 14.74
CA PHE A 107 -8.71 4.19 14.67
C PHE A 107 -7.53 4.85 15.39
N MET A 108 -7.11 4.30 16.54
CA MET A 108 -5.96 4.81 17.28
C MET A 108 -4.66 4.65 16.49
N THR A 109 -4.52 3.57 15.72
CA THR A 109 -3.40 3.39 14.79
C THR A 109 -3.43 4.42 13.67
N ILE A 110 -4.60 4.69 13.08
CA ILE A 110 -4.74 5.72 12.04
C ILE A 110 -4.39 7.10 12.61
N LEU A 111 -4.83 7.43 13.83
CA LEU A 111 -4.46 8.68 14.49
C LEU A 111 -2.95 8.79 14.73
N GLY A 112 -2.32 7.77 15.31
CA GLY A 112 -0.87 7.75 15.50
C GLY A 112 -0.11 7.87 14.17
N TRP A 113 -0.66 7.27 13.11
CA TRP A 113 -0.11 7.37 11.77
C TRP A 113 -0.18 8.81 11.22
N ILE A 114 -1.32 9.48 11.36
CA ILE A 114 -1.51 10.89 10.99
C ILE A 114 -0.57 11.80 11.78
N VAL A 115 -0.52 11.63 13.11
CA VAL A 115 0.34 12.44 13.99
C VAL A 115 1.80 12.30 13.56
N ALA A 116 2.27 11.09 13.26
CA ALA A 116 3.64 10.89 12.82
C ALA A 116 3.94 11.53 11.45
N TRP A 117 3.03 11.43 10.48
CA TRP A 117 3.18 12.14 9.20
C TRP A 117 3.23 13.65 9.39
N LEU A 118 2.33 14.20 10.21
CA LEU A 118 2.27 15.63 10.48
C LEU A 118 3.44 16.12 11.35
N ALA A 119 4.04 15.31 12.21
CA ALA A 119 5.11 15.77 13.10
C ALA A 119 6.50 15.58 12.49
N LEU A 120 6.73 14.51 11.71
CA LEU A 120 8.07 14.08 11.31
C LEU A 120 8.47 14.44 9.88
N GLU A 121 7.54 14.86 9.01
CA GLU A 121 7.87 15.36 7.68
C GLU A 121 8.97 16.44 7.66
N PRO A 122 9.01 17.46 8.55
CA PRO A 122 10.06 18.47 8.53
C PRO A 122 11.40 17.99 9.11
N LEU A 123 11.37 16.96 9.95
CA LEU A 123 12.53 16.44 10.68
C LEU A 123 13.39 15.51 9.82
N ILE A 124 12.78 14.87 8.81
CA ILE A 124 13.49 13.97 7.90
C ILE A 124 13.98 14.81 6.72
N PRO A 125 15.30 14.91 6.47
CA PRO A 125 15.83 15.72 5.39
C PRO A 125 15.20 15.32 4.06
N GLN A 126 14.33 16.18 3.51
CA GLN A 126 13.81 16.02 2.14
C GLN A 126 14.95 16.10 1.09
N ALA A 127 16.15 16.51 1.52
CA ALA A 127 17.37 16.73 0.75
C ALA A 127 17.90 15.51 -0.01
N THR A 128 17.37 14.31 0.22
CA THR A 128 17.60 13.18 -0.69
C THR A 128 16.30 12.85 -1.44
N ALA A 129 15.92 13.71 -2.38
CA ALA A 129 15.07 13.25 -3.47
C ALA A 129 15.87 12.13 -4.15
N PRO A 130 15.43 10.85 -4.07
CA PRO A 130 16.18 9.78 -4.69
C PRO A 130 16.29 10.09 -6.17
N GLU A 131 17.48 9.86 -6.70
CA GLU A 131 17.75 10.08 -8.12
C GLU A 131 16.76 9.24 -8.97
N SER A 132 16.22 9.85 -10.02
CA SER A 132 15.26 9.21 -10.90
C SER A 132 15.95 8.23 -11.83
N ILE A 133 15.36 7.05 -11.96
CA ILE A 133 15.84 6.02 -12.89
C ILE A 133 15.16 6.26 -14.23
N HIS A 134 15.94 6.73 -15.20
CA HIS A 134 15.52 6.93 -16.58
C HIS A 134 15.79 5.67 -17.39
N LEU A 135 14.75 4.83 -17.57
CA LEU A 135 14.79 3.72 -18.52
C LEU A 135 14.07 4.12 -19.82
N SER A 136 14.62 3.68 -20.96
CA SER A 136 13.90 3.71 -22.23
C SER A 136 12.57 2.95 -22.11
N GLY A 137 11.52 3.46 -22.75
CA GLY A 137 10.17 2.89 -22.73
C GLY A 137 10.16 1.41 -23.11
N SER A 138 10.88 1.04 -24.18
CA SER A 138 10.97 -0.35 -24.67
C SER A 138 11.54 -1.30 -23.62
N ILE A 139 12.60 -0.89 -22.91
CA ILE A 139 13.22 -1.71 -21.86
C ILE A 139 12.27 -1.83 -20.67
N ARG A 140 11.66 -0.73 -20.24
CA ARG A 140 10.70 -0.70 -19.13
C ARG A 140 9.54 -1.67 -19.37
N TYR A 141 8.88 -1.57 -20.52
CA TYR A 141 7.76 -2.45 -20.85
C TYR A 141 8.19 -3.89 -21.13
N GLY A 142 9.40 -4.11 -21.65
CA GLY A 142 9.98 -5.44 -21.80
C GLY A 142 10.15 -6.17 -20.46
N ILE A 143 10.74 -5.50 -19.46
CA ILE A 143 10.90 -6.05 -18.10
C ILE A 143 9.54 -6.35 -17.47
N LEU A 144 8.60 -5.42 -17.55
CA LEU A 144 7.25 -5.58 -16.97
C LEU A 144 6.45 -6.71 -17.64
N THR A 145 6.60 -6.86 -18.95
CA THR A 145 6.01 -7.98 -19.71
C THR A 145 6.62 -9.31 -19.27
N ALA A 146 7.95 -9.40 -19.17
CA ALA A 146 8.63 -10.61 -18.72
C ALA A 146 8.18 -11.01 -17.29
N LEU A 147 8.12 -10.05 -16.36
CA LEU A 147 7.63 -10.30 -14.99
C LEU A 147 6.18 -10.78 -14.99
N SER A 148 5.32 -10.17 -15.82
CA SER A 148 3.91 -10.57 -15.96
C SER A 148 3.77 -11.99 -16.49
N LEU A 149 4.57 -12.38 -17.48
CA LEU A 149 4.60 -13.74 -18.03
C LEU A 149 5.08 -14.77 -17.00
N VAL A 150 6.10 -14.45 -16.21
CA VAL A 150 6.56 -15.32 -15.11
C VAL A 150 5.44 -15.53 -14.08
N VAL A 151 4.74 -14.46 -13.68
CA VAL A 151 3.61 -14.55 -12.75
C VAL A 151 2.47 -15.42 -13.32
N LEU A 152 2.15 -15.25 -14.61
CA LEU A 152 1.14 -16.07 -15.30
C LEU A 152 1.56 -17.54 -15.41
N CYS A 153 2.83 -17.81 -15.68
CA CYS A 153 3.39 -19.15 -15.72
C CYS A 153 3.30 -19.82 -14.35
N CYS A 154 3.70 -19.13 -13.27
CA CYS A 154 3.53 -19.60 -11.90
C CYS A 154 2.06 -19.88 -11.56
N LEU A 155 1.13 -19.07 -12.06
CA LEU A 155 -0.31 -19.28 -11.88
C LEU A 155 -0.84 -20.51 -12.61
N PHE A 156 -0.28 -20.84 -13.77
CA PHE A 156 -0.69 -22.01 -14.54
C PHE A 156 -0.47 -23.31 -13.76
N PHE A 157 0.63 -23.38 -13.00
CA PHE A 157 0.95 -24.54 -12.15
C PHE A 157 0.31 -24.48 -10.74
N ALA A 158 -0.38 -23.39 -10.40
CA ALA A 158 -0.99 -23.23 -9.09
C ALA A 158 -2.37 -23.91 -8.99
N LYS A 159 -2.68 -24.45 -7.81
CA LYS A 159 -4.00 -25.04 -7.51
C LYS A 159 -5.15 -24.03 -7.76
N PRO A 160 -6.37 -24.48 -8.10
CA PRO A 160 -7.50 -23.59 -8.43
C PRO A 160 -7.83 -22.55 -7.36
N GLU A 161 -7.84 -22.94 -6.08
CA GLU A 161 -8.11 -22.04 -4.95
C GLU A 161 -7.07 -20.91 -4.86
N ARG A 162 -5.80 -21.28 -5.06
CA ARG A 162 -4.63 -20.39 -5.05
C ARG A 162 -4.65 -19.42 -6.22
N ARG A 163 -5.07 -19.89 -7.39
CA ARG A 163 -5.29 -19.06 -8.58
C ARG A 163 -6.33 -17.98 -8.34
N LYS A 164 -7.49 -18.33 -7.77
CA LYS A 164 -8.57 -17.37 -7.49
C LYS A 164 -8.06 -16.20 -6.65
N LEU A 165 -7.31 -16.49 -5.59
CA LEU A 165 -6.70 -15.47 -4.73
C LEU A 165 -5.71 -14.56 -5.48
N TRP A 166 -4.79 -15.14 -6.26
CA TRP A 166 -3.82 -14.37 -7.03
C TRP A 166 -4.50 -13.51 -8.11
N PHE A 167 -5.51 -14.02 -8.81
CA PHE A 167 -6.26 -13.21 -9.77
C PHE A 167 -6.97 -12.03 -9.10
N SER A 168 -7.51 -12.20 -7.89
CA SER A 168 -8.07 -11.07 -7.14
C SER A 168 -7.00 -10.03 -6.79
N LEU A 169 -5.78 -10.44 -6.42
CA LEU A 169 -4.69 -9.54 -6.08
C LEU A 169 -4.06 -8.84 -7.30
N LEU A 170 -3.91 -9.55 -8.42
CA LEU A 170 -3.51 -8.95 -9.70
C LEU A 170 -4.58 -8.00 -10.22
N GLY A 171 -5.86 -8.32 -10.00
CA GLY A 171 -6.98 -7.43 -10.28
C GLY A 171 -6.89 -6.11 -9.52
N ILE A 172 -6.49 -6.13 -8.24
CA ILE A 172 -6.23 -4.90 -7.47
C ILE A 172 -5.15 -4.05 -8.15
N GLY A 173 -4.03 -4.65 -8.60
CA GLY A 173 -2.97 -3.93 -9.30
C GLY A 173 -3.43 -3.35 -10.64
N LEU A 174 -4.14 -4.15 -11.43
CA LEU A 174 -4.71 -3.73 -12.72
C LEU A 174 -5.63 -2.52 -12.53
N LEU A 175 -6.64 -2.64 -11.67
CA LEU A 175 -7.57 -1.54 -11.35
C LEU A 175 -6.83 -0.33 -10.78
N GLY A 176 -5.81 -0.56 -9.94
CA GLY A 176 -4.95 0.48 -9.38
C GLY A 176 -4.19 1.26 -10.45
N GLY A 177 -3.82 0.61 -11.56
CA GLY A 177 -3.25 1.26 -12.74
C GLY A 177 -4.20 2.27 -13.38
N LEU A 178 -5.50 1.97 -13.46
CA LEU A 178 -6.51 2.92 -13.97
C LEU A 178 -6.67 4.12 -13.04
N VAL A 179 -6.79 3.86 -11.72
CA VAL A 179 -6.91 4.94 -10.74
C VAL A 179 -5.65 5.81 -10.77
N PHE A 180 -4.48 5.21 -10.94
CA PHE A 180 -3.21 5.93 -11.06
C PHE A 180 -3.16 6.87 -12.27
N LEU A 181 -3.75 6.50 -13.42
CA LEU A 181 -3.86 7.40 -14.58
C LEU A 181 -4.70 8.65 -14.27
N TYR A 182 -5.71 8.51 -13.43
CA TYR A 182 -6.55 9.63 -13.01
C TYR A 182 -5.88 10.47 -11.91
N GLU A 183 -5.37 9.82 -10.87
CA GLU A 183 -4.74 10.47 -9.71
C GLU A 183 -3.52 9.65 -9.23
N PRO A 184 -2.28 10.06 -9.55
CA PRO A 184 -1.07 9.31 -9.22
C PRO A 184 -0.83 9.07 -7.72
N HIS A 185 -1.44 9.87 -6.84
CA HIS A 185 -1.27 9.77 -5.39
C HIS A 185 -2.52 9.23 -4.67
N TRP A 186 -3.37 8.47 -5.36
CA TRP A 186 -4.68 7.98 -4.88
C TRP A 186 -4.66 7.12 -3.60
N THR A 187 -3.52 6.52 -3.26
CA THR A 187 -3.40 5.61 -2.10
C THR A 187 -3.60 6.37 -0.78
N PRO A 188 -4.17 5.74 0.28
CA PRO A 188 -4.30 6.37 1.60
C PRO A 188 -3.01 6.99 2.14
N SER A 189 -1.87 6.29 2.04
CA SER A 189 -0.57 6.84 2.42
C SER A 189 -0.17 8.05 1.57
N GLY A 190 -0.53 8.06 0.29
CA GLY A 190 -0.30 9.17 -0.63
C GLY A 190 -1.07 10.42 -0.25
N LEU A 191 -2.34 10.26 0.16
CA LEU A 191 -3.15 11.35 0.70
C LEU A 191 -2.50 11.93 1.96
N LEU A 192 -2.14 11.09 2.93
CA LEU A 192 -1.50 11.55 4.18
C LEU A 192 -0.19 12.30 3.92
N ARG A 193 0.64 11.80 3.00
CA ARG A 193 1.86 12.48 2.57
C ARG A 193 1.58 13.85 1.95
N SER A 194 0.55 13.95 1.10
CA SER A 194 0.20 15.25 0.52
C SER A 194 -0.31 16.23 1.58
N MET A 195 -1.09 15.75 2.56
CA MET A 195 -1.55 16.58 3.68
C MET A 195 -0.37 17.08 4.56
N SER A 196 0.61 16.22 4.86
CA SER A 196 1.77 16.60 5.69
C SER A 196 2.64 17.65 5.01
N LEU A 197 2.87 17.51 3.70
CA LEU A 197 3.64 18.47 2.92
C LEU A 197 2.96 19.85 2.88
N SER A 198 1.65 19.90 2.65
CA SER A 198 0.90 21.18 2.61
C SER A 198 0.84 21.86 3.98
N PHE A 199 0.83 21.09 5.07
CA PHE A 199 0.82 21.63 6.43
C PHE A 199 2.11 22.37 6.80
N TRP A 200 3.27 21.87 6.37
CA TRP A 200 4.58 22.45 6.74
C TRP A 200 5.13 23.47 5.77
N HIS A 201 4.86 23.35 4.47
CA HIS A 201 5.47 24.21 3.46
C HIS A 201 4.68 25.48 3.14
N SER A 202 3.71 25.87 4.00
CA SER A 202 2.93 27.14 3.99
C SER A 202 2.31 27.61 2.66
N ASP A 203 2.35 26.81 1.60
CA ASP A 203 1.58 27.02 0.38
C ASP A 203 0.16 26.45 0.58
N ASN A 204 -0.74 27.24 1.18
CA ASN A 204 -2.17 26.91 1.31
C ASN A 204 -2.85 26.57 -0.03
N GLU A 205 -2.24 26.92 -1.16
CA GLU A 205 -2.70 26.57 -2.51
C GLU A 205 -2.46 25.10 -2.89
N LYS A 206 -1.68 24.33 -2.11
CA LYS A 206 -1.34 22.93 -2.40
C LYS A 206 -2.05 21.93 -1.50
N TRP A 207 -3.16 22.28 -0.85
CA TRP A 207 -3.98 21.30 -0.13
C TRP A 207 -4.43 20.19 -1.10
N PRO A 208 -4.50 18.91 -0.67
CA PRO A 208 -4.90 17.84 -1.57
C PRO A 208 -6.30 18.10 -2.16
N GLU A 209 -6.45 17.85 -3.46
CA GLU A 209 -7.73 18.04 -4.13
C GLU A 209 -8.85 17.23 -3.46
N ALA A 210 -10.07 17.79 -3.44
CA ALA A 210 -11.24 17.14 -2.86
C ALA A 210 -11.47 15.74 -3.44
N THR A 211 -11.08 15.51 -4.69
CA THR A 211 -11.19 14.22 -5.35
C THR A 211 -10.35 13.14 -4.68
N ARG A 212 -9.19 13.46 -4.08
CA ARG A 212 -8.37 12.48 -3.36
C ARG A 212 -9.08 11.97 -2.11
N PHE A 213 -9.70 12.87 -1.35
CA PHE A 213 -10.52 12.51 -0.19
C PHE A 213 -11.71 11.65 -0.62
N MET A 214 -12.35 11.99 -1.73
CA MET A 214 -13.43 11.19 -2.32
C MET A 214 -12.95 9.77 -2.69
N LEU A 215 -11.80 9.63 -3.36
CA LEU A 215 -11.27 8.30 -3.73
C LEU A 215 -10.99 7.43 -2.51
N VAL A 216 -10.41 8.00 -1.44
CA VAL A 216 -10.19 7.27 -0.17
C VAL A 216 -11.52 6.91 0.51
N ALA A 217 -12.52 7.80 0.48
CA ALA A 217 -13.85 7.52 1.02
C ALA A 217 -14.54 6.39 0.24
N VAL A 218 -14.46 6.38 -1.09
CA VAL A 218 -15.01 5.32 -1.94
C VAL A 218 -14.27 4.00 -1.75
N LEU A 219 -12.94 4.04 -1.56
CA LEU A 219 -12.14 2.87 -1.18
C LEU A 219 -12.66 2.24 0.12
N MET A 220 -12.85 3.07 1.15
CA MET A 220 -13.38 2.64 2.45
C MET A 220 -14.83 2.14 2.34
N LEU A 221 -15.66 2.77 1.51
CA LEU A 221 -17.02 2.32 1.22
C LEU A 221 -17.01 0.92 0.59
N GLY A 222 -16.12 0.66 -0.38
CA GLY A 222 -15.95 -0.67 -0.97
C GLY A 222 -15.55 -1.72 0.07
N MET A 223 -14.64 -1.38 0.98
CA MET A 223 -14.26 -2.26 2.10
C MET A 223 -15.45 -2.51 3.05
N PHE A 224 -16.23 -1.48 3.39
CA PHE A 224 -17.38 -1.60 4.26
C PHE A 224 -18.49 -2.46 3.64
N VAL A 225 -18.83 -2.24 2.37
CA VAL A 225 -19.82 -3.04 1.63
C VAL A 225 -19.40 -4.50 1.58
N ALA A 226 -18.14 -4.79 1.26
CA ALA A 226 -17.60 -6.14 1.31
C ALA A 226 -17.68 -6.76 2.72
N ALA A 227 -17.41 -5.99 3.78
CA ALA A 227 -17.50 -6.45 5.16
C ALA A 227 -18.93 -6.87 5.53
N LYS A 228 -19.93 -6.08 5.13
CA LYS A 228 -21.35 -6.38 5.34
C LYS A 228 -21.79 -7.61 4.56
N LEU A 229 -21.47 -7.68 3.26
CA LEU A 229 -21.88 -8.79 2.40
C LEU A 229 -21.22 -10.12 2.78
N THR A 230 -20.02 -10.09 3.34
CA THR A 230 -19.33 -11.30 3.84
C THR A 230 -19.70 -11.67 5.27
N GLY A 231 -20.57 -10.90 5.94
CA GLY A 231 -20.92 -11.11 7.35
C GLY A 231 -19.75 -10.90 8.32
N SER A 232 -18.68 -10.23 7.90
CA SER A 232 -17.46 -10.02 8.71
C SER A 232 -17.47 -8.72 9.51
N PHE A 233 -18.54 -7.93 9.43
CA PHE A 233 -18.68 -6.69 10.20
C PHE A 233 -19.02 -7.01 11.66
N LEU A 234 -18.11 -6.64 12.57
CA LEU A 234 -18.24 -6.84 14.01
C LEU A 234 -17.73 -5.58 14.72
N LEU A 235 -18.63 -4.89 15.41
CA LEU A 235 -18.27 -3.69 16.17
C LEU A 235 -17.52 -4.10 17.44
N ARG A 236 -16.23 -3.75 17.51
CA ARG A 236 -15.37 -4.00 18.66
C ARG A 236 -14.97 -2.68 19.29
N SER A 237 -15.30 -2.50 20.57
CA SER A 237 -15.02 -1.29 21.32
C SER A 237 -13.52 -1.11 21.63
N ILE A 238 -13.16 0.12 21.98
CA ILE A 238 -11.80 0.52 22.35
C ILE A 238 -11.60 0.25 23.85
N ALA A 239 -10.66 -0.63 24.20
CA ALA A 239 -10.15 -0.72 25.57
C ALA A 239 -8.95 0.22 25.73
N LEU A 240 -8.90 1.02 26.80
CA LEU A 240 -7.85 2.04 27.01
C LEU A 240 -6.42 1.49 26.87
N GLY A 241 -6.15 0.31 27.46
CA GLY A 241 -4.83 -0.33 27.35
C GLY A 241 -4.46 -0.75 25.91
N SER A 242 -5.45 -1.11 25.11
CA SER A 242 -5.24 -1.41 23.69
C SER A 242 -5.04 -0.15 22.84
N ALA A 243 -5.67 0.97 23.23
CA ALA A 243 -5.59 2.23 22.52
C ALA A 243 -4.16 2.78 22.46
N ALA A 244 -3.46 2.81 23.60
CA ALA A 244 -2.07 3.28 23.67
C ALA A 244 -1.13 2.43 22.80
N LYS A 245 -1.30 1.10 22.84
CA LYS A 245 -0.53 0.17 22.00
C LYS A 245 -0.77 0.42 20.50
N HIS A 246 -2.04 0.58 20.10
CA HIS A 246 -2.41 0.84 18.72
C HIS A 246 -1.93 2.21 18.23
N PHE A 247 -1.99 3.23 19.08
CA PHE A 247 -1.47 4.56 18.79
C PHE A 247 0.05 4.56 18.61
N ALA A 248 0.79 3.93 19.54
CA ALA A 248 2.25 3.82 19.44
C ALA A 248 2.68 3.02 18.19
N ALA A 249 1.98 1.93 17.88
CA ALA A 249 2.24 1.17 16.66
C ALA A 249 1.94 2.01 15.40
N GLY A 250 0.89 2.83 15.42
CA GLY A 250 0.56 3.78 14.35
C GLY A 250 1.62 4.84 14.16
N CYS A 251 2.16 5.41 15.24
CA CYS A 251 3.26 6.36 15.19
C CYS A 251 4.50 5.73 14.54
N LEU A 252 4.85 4.50 14.94
CA LEU A 252 5.99 3.78 14.39
C LEU A 252 5.80 3.45 12.90
N MET A 253 4.59 3.04 12.51
CA MET A 253 4.21 2.89 11.10
C MET A 253 4.34 4.22 10.35
N GLY A 254 3.93 5.34 10.94
CA GLY A 254 4.04 6.65 10.31
C GLY A 254 5.46 7.14 10.12
N VAL A 255 6.31 7.02 11.13
CA VAL A 255 7.76 7.32 11.01
C VAL A 255 8.34 6.53 9.84
N GLY A 256 8.06 5.23 9.78
CA GLY A 256 8.51 4.38 8.69
C GLY A 256 7.97 4.79 7.32
N ALA A 257 6.68 5.18 7.26
CA ALA A 257 6.03 5.61 6.03
C ALA A 257 6.59 6.95 5.51
N VAL A 258 6.89 7.91 6.39
CA VAL A 258 7.53 9.18 6.01
C VAL A 258 8.91 8.91 5.41
N MET A 259 9.75 8.13 6.10
CA MET A 259 11.10 7.78 5.63
C MET A 259 11.08 7.00 4.29
N ALA A 260 10.15 6.05 4.14
CA ALA A 260 9.98 5.28 2.91
C ALA A 260 9.23 6.06 1.80
N LYS A 261 8.73 7.26 2.10
CA LYS A 261 7.91 8.10 1.21
C LYS A 261 6.57 7.46 0.79
N GLY A 262 6.04 6.58 1.62
CA GLY A 262 4.76 5.89 1.46
C GLY A 262 4.68 4.60 2.29
N GLY A 263 3.48 4.17 2.64
CA GLY A 263 3.21 2.89 3.30
C GLY A 263 3.15 1.72 2.33
N ASN A 264 2.74 0.55 2.82
CA ASN A 264 2.73 -0.68 2.02
C ASN A 264 1.84 -0.60 0.77
N ASP A 265 0.75 0.17 0.82
CA ASP A 265 -0.12 0.48 -0.33
C ASP A 265 0.65 1.19 -1.45
N THR A 266 1.31 2.31 -1.15
CA THR A 266 2.08 3.07 -2.15
C THR A 266 3.26 2.27 -2.68
N GLN A 267 4.00 1.58 -1.82
CA GLN A 267 5.18 0.82 -2.27
C GLN A 267 4.78 -0.37 -3.16
N LEU A 268 3.71 -1.10 -2.81
CA LEU A 268 3.23 -2.26 -3.58
C LEU A 268 2.54 -1.88 -4.89
N LEU A 269 1.66 -0.88 -4.86
CA LEU A 269 0.75 -0.61 -5.98
C LEU A 269 1.22 0.53 -6.88
N VAL A 270 2.17 1.35 -6.44
CA VAL A 270 2.65 2.52 -7.20
C VAL A 270 4.15 2.44 -7.46
N ALA A 271 4.98 2.19 -6.44
CA ALA A 271 6.44 2.25 -6.59
C ALA A 271 7.03 1.02 -7.30
N MET A 272 6.65 -0.19 -6.92
CA MET A 272 7.17 -1.40 -7.59
C MET A 272 6.73 -1.49 -9.07
N PRO A 273 5.48 -1.16 -9.44
CA PRO A 273 5.07 -1.16 -10.85
C PRO A 273 5.78 -0.11 -11.72
N SER A 274 6.32 0.95 -11.12
CA SER A 274 7.18 1.92 -11.82
C SER A 274 8.66 1.48 -11.90
N LEU A 275 8.96 0.22 -11.54
CA LEU A 275 10.31 -0.34 -11.43
C LEU A 275 11.23 0.46 -10.49
N SER A 276 10.66 1.02 -9.42
CA SER A 276 11.41 1.80 -8.44
C SER A 276 12.19 0.91 -7.47
N LEU A 277 13.52 1.02 -7.47
CA LEU A 277 14.39 0.33 -6.50
C LEU A 277 14.06 0.73 -5.05
N ASN A 278 13.69 2.00 -4.83
CA ASN A 278 13.17 2.46 -3.54
C ASN A 278 11.98 1.61 -3.07
N GLY A 279 11.03 1.31 -3.98
CA GLY A 279 9.85 0.50 -3.66
C GLY A 279 10.21 -0.94 -3.30
N PHE A 280 11.09 -1.57 -4.08
CA PHE A 280 11.55 -2.93 -3.80
C PHE A 280 12.29 -3.04 -2.47
N VAL A 281 13.22 -2.11 -2.19
CA VAL A 281 13.98 -2.08 -0.93
C VAL A 281 13.06 -1.82 0.25
N ALA A 282 12.14 -0.86 0.15
CA ALA A 282 11.18 -0.56 1.22
C ALA A 282 10.27 -1.76 1.52
N VAL A 283 9.75 -2.46 0.52
CA VAL A 283 8.91 -3.65 0.75
C VAL A 283 9.72 -4.80 1.34
N ALA A 284 10.93 -5.05 0.85
CA ALA A 284 11.80 -6.08 1.40
C ALA A 284 12.13 -5.81 2.88
N SER A 285 12.45 -4.57 3.24
CA SER A 285 12.71 -4.19 4.62
C SER A 285 11.43 -4.17 5.48
N MET A 286 10.25 -3.84 4.93
CA MET A 286 8.96 -4.03 5.60
C MET A 286 8.71 -5.49 5.96
N VAL A 287 8.92 -6.42 5.03
CA VAL A 287 8.80 -7.87 5.27
C VAL A 287 9.77 -8.31 6.36
N LEU A 288 11.03 -7.86 6.30
CA LEU A 288 12.03 -8.13 7.33
C LEU A 288 11.61 -7.58 8.70
N GLY A 289 11.14 -6.33 8.76
CA GLY A 289 10.68 -5.68 9.98
C GLY A 289 9.49 -6.40 10.60
N ILE A 290 8.54 -6.85 9.78
CA ILE A 290 7.42 -7.69 10.24
C ILE A 290 7.96 -9.00 10.82
N PHE A 291 8.87 -9.68 10.12
CA PHE A 291 9.43 -10.95 10.56
C PHE A 291 10.15 -10.83 11.91
N VAL A 292 11.01 -9.81 12.06
CA VAL A 292 11.71 -9.50 13.31
C VAL A 292 10.73 -9.17 14.41
N GLY A 293 9.76 -8.30 14.15
CA GLY A 293 8.78 -7.88 15.15
C GLY A 293 7.90 -9.03 15.64
N LEU A 294 7.47 -9.93 14.75
CA LEU A 294 6.75 -11.15 15.13
C LEU A 294 7.61 -12.06 16.02
N LYS A 295 8.89 -12.24 15.70
CA LYS A 295 9.82 -13.05 16.52
C LYS A 295 10.03 -12.46 17.91
N VAL A 296 10.03 -11.13 18.06
CA VAL A 296 10.15 -10.45 19.36
C VAL A 296 8.86 -10.60 20.17
N LEU A 297 7.70 -10.45 19.52
CA LEU A 297 6.39 -10.55 20.18
C LEU A 297 6.06 -11.97 20.65
N GLU A 298 6.49 -13.00 19.92
CA GLU A 298 6.29 -14.41 20.31
C GLU A 298 7.19 -14.87 21.47
N ARG A 299 8.26 -14.12 21.77
CA ARG A 299 9.17 -14.42 22.89
C ARG A 299 8.69 -13.85 24.24
N ARG A 300 7.63 -13.03 24.23
CA ARG A 300 6.99 -12.48 25.42
C ARG A 300 5.72 -13.25 25.73
#